data_AF-A0A6L3ZC02-F1
#
_entry.id   AF-A0A6L3ZC02-F1
#
_cell.length_a   1.000
_cell.length_b   1.000
_cell.length_c   1.000
_cell.angle_alpha   90.00
_cell.angle_beta   90.00
_cell.angle_gamma   90.00
#
_symmetry.space_group_name_H-M   'P 1'
#
loop_
_entity.id
_entity.type
_entity.pdbx_description
1 polymer ?
#
loop_
_entity_poly.entity_id
_entity_poly.type
_entity_poly.pdbx_seq_one_letter_code
_entity_poly.pdbx_strand_id
1 'polypeptide(L)'
;MSHNLLLSLLSTLLFTPIFGQVNWSELEPISQSKKAAFIRTAHSKLKQYLVDLDQTEYNLLRDCHVIDMDNDGDFDIIYNGSDGVEGDIVLVLRRDSSQFEVLLHEIGTITEFFMYEKKLESLSILNVTCCGAIHTLDLHYLTLGSPMRIQIDKAYIYYQSTEFPSNNSQAAYREYRVTSPELNMRYSPGIDTTTTVVDAQDAEKTNVIATFPQNARGWIIGKAIDQNGDVWYYMQMRAYPARTVLPYLDYDNLFYCGWMSAKHLQPVEP
;
A
#
# COMPACT_ATOMS: atom_id res chain seq x y z
N MET A 1 13.21 -36.79 1.19
CA MET A 1 12.67 -36.32 2.49
C MET A 1 13.68 -35.34 3.06
N SER A 2 13.20 -34.22 3.64
CA SER A 2 13.91 -33.02 4.14
C SER A 2 14.31 -31.95 3.11
N HIS A 3 13.30 -31.23 2.61
CA HIS A 3 13.40 -29.81 2.23
C HIS A 3 12.21 -29.13 2.91
N ASN A 4 12.43 -28.51 4.06
CA ASN A 4 11.54 -27.55 4.72
C ASN A 4 12.29 -26.99 5.92
N LEU A 5 12.08 -25.70 6.22
CA LEU A 5 12.70 -24.86 7.27
C LEU A 5 13.94 -24.07 6.86
N LEU A 6 13.75 -23.08 5.98
CA LEU A 6 14.64 -21.90 5.95
C LEU A 6 13.93 -20.64 5.41
N LEU A 7 12.66 -20.43 5.79
CA LEU A 7 11.83 -19.33 5.27
C LEU A 7 11.00 -18.62 6.37
N SER A 8 11.54 -18.48 7.58
CA SER A 8 10.86 -17.74 8.67
C SER A 8 11.71 -16.65 9.34
N LEU A 9 12.71 -16.09 8.63
CA LEU A 9 13.62 -15.08 9.19
C LEU A 9 13.57 -13.72 8.48
N LEU A 10 12.61 -13.48 7.58
CA LEU A 10 12.35 -12.16 7.00
C LEU A 10 10.90 -11.73 7.26
N SER A 11 10.61 -11.07 8.39
CA SER A 11 9.41 -10.22 8.52
C SER A 11 9.35 -9.43 9.84
N THR A 12 10.47 -8.90 10.29
CA THR A 12 10.45 -7.74 11.22
C THR A 12 11.31 -6.62 10.63
N LEU A 13 11.08 -6.31 9.34
CA LEU A 13 11.47 -5.02 8.81
C LEU A 13 10.51 -3.99 9.41
N LEU A 14 11.14 -3.09 10.16
CA LEU A 14 10.54 -2.07 10.98
C LEU A 14 9.70 -1.15 10.08
N PHE A 15 8.39 -1.08 10.32
CA PHE A 15 7.49 -0.12 9.70
C PHE A 15 7.83 1.29 10.19
N THR A 16 8.81 1.88 9.55
CA THR A 16 8.84 3.30 9.32
C THR A 16 8.76 3.39 7.81
N PRO A 17 7.70 3.92 7.20
CA PRO A 17 7.74 4.23 5.79
C PRO A 17 8.78 5.34 5.61
N ILE A 18 10.04 4.94 5.55
CA ILE A 18 11.01 5.68 4.76
C ILE A 18 10.49 5.40 3.37
N PHE A 19 9.72 6.34 2.81
CA PHE A 19 9.39 6.36 1.40
C PHE A 19 10.72 6.46 0.65
N GLY A 20 11.38 5.31 0.52
CA GLY A 20 12.65 5.17 -0.15
C GLY A 20 12.32 5.30 -1.63
N GLN A 21 12.73 6.39 -2.24
CA GLN A 21 12.65 6.50 -3.68
C GLN A 21 13.40 5.30 -4.27
N VAL A 22 12.72 4.49 -5.07
CA VAL A 22 13.32 3.34 -5.74
C VAL A 22 14.49 3.83 -6.58
N ASN A 23 15.69 3.29 -6.34
CA ASN A 23 16.86 3.65 -7.14
C ASN A 23 16.86 2.87 -8.45
N TRP A 24 16.05 3.31 -9.40
CA TRP A 24 15.91 2.68 -10.72
C TRP A 24 17.23 2.55 -11.48
N SER A 25 18.19 3.44 -11.25
CA SER A 25 19.49 3.40 -11.93
C SER A 25 20.32 2.17 -11.60
N GLU A 26 20.09 1.54 -10.45
CA GLU A 26 20.75 0.28 -10.07
C GLU A 26 20.04 -0.95 -10.67
N LEU A 27 18.77 -0.81 -11.03
CA LEU A 27 17.91 -1.89 -11.52
C LEU A 27 17.84 -1.96 -13.05
N GLU A 28 18.15 -0.88 -13.75
CA GLU A 28 18.07 -0.76 -15.20
C GLU A 28 19.45 -0.90 -15.88
N PRO A 29 19.92 -2.11 -16.25
CA PRO A 29 21.24 -2.32 -16.86
C PRO A 29 21.27 -1.96 -18.37
N ILE A 30 20.48 -1.00 -18.81
CA ILE A 30 20.26 -0.65 -20.21
C ILE A 30 20.66 0.81 -20.49
N SER A 31 21.30 1.06 -21.64
CA SER A 31 21.62 2.43 -22.04
C SER A 31 20.36 3.21 -22.40
N GLN A 32 20.37 4.53 -22.19
CA GLN A 32 19.24 5.40 -22.51
C GLN A 32 18.75 5.25 -23.96
N SER A 33 19.65 5.10 -24.93
CA SER A 33 19.29 4.87 -26.33
C SER A 33 18.56 3.55 -26.57
N LYS A 34 18.96 2.48 -25.88
CA LYS A 34 18.32 1.16 -25.96
C LYS A 34 16.98 1.16 -25.22
N LYS A 35 16.91 1.84 -24.07
CA LYS A 35 15.66 2.09 -23.32
C LYS A 35 14.62 2.80 -24.19
N ALA A 36 15.02 3.89 -24.86
CA ALA A 36 14.15 4.62 -25.80
C ALA A 36 13.63 3.72 -26.93
N ALA A 37 14.53 2.96 -27.56
CA ALA A 37 14.14 2.02 -28.62
C ALA A 37 13.18 0.94 -28.11
N PHE A 38 13.40 0.44 -26.90
CA PHE A 38 12.59 -0.58 -26.28
C PHE A 38 11.18 -0.07 -25.92
N ILE A 39 11.07 1.10 -25.27
CA ILE A 39 9.78 1.73 -24.94
C ILE A 39 8.93 1.97 -26.19
N ARG A 40 9.54 2.35 -27.33
CA ARG A 40 8.83 2.50 -28.60
C ARG A 40 8.15 1.20 -29.06
N THR A 41 8.69 0.03 -28.71
CA THR A 41 8.04 -1.26 -29.01
C THR A 41 6.76 -1.50 -28.19
N ALA A 42 6.67 -0.91 -27.00
CA ALA A 42 5.50 -0.97 -26.12
C ALA A 42 4.52 0.19 -26.32
N HIS A 43 4.83 1.16 -27.19
CA HIS A 43 4.08 2.41 -27.32
C HIS A 43 2.58 2.21 -27.57
N SER A 44 2.21 1.26 -28.43
CA SER A 44 0.79 0.96 -28.70
C SER A 44 0.06 0.40 -27.49
N LYS A 45 0.77 -0.33 -26.61
CA LYS A 45 0.22 -0.88 -25.38
C LYS A 45 0.10 0.19 -24.30
N LEU A 46 1.14 1.00 -24.12
CA LEU A 46 1.14 2.16 -23.22
C LEU A 46 0.00 3.14 -23.55
N LYS A 47 -0.29 3.37 -24.83
CA LYS A 47 -1.38 4.24 -25.30
C LYS A 47 -2.78 3.83 -24.85
N GLN A 48 -2.95 2.56 -24.45
CA GLN A 48 -4.24 2.07 -23.97
C GLN A 48 -4.54 2.56 -22.56
N TYR A 49 -3.52 2.95 -21.79
CA TYR A 49 -3.62 3.32 -20.38
C TYR A 49 -3.26 4.80 -20.13
N LEU A 50 -2.42 5.38 -20.98
CA LEU A 50 -1.99 6.77 -20.87
C LEU A 50 -2.83 7.63 -21.82
N VAL A 51 -3.70 8.47 -21.22
CA VAL A 51 -4.70 9.28 -21.95
C VAL A 51 -4.02 10.34 -22.80
N ASP A 52 -2.97 10.96 -22.26
CA ASP A 52 -2.20 11.96 -22.97
C ASP A 52 -0.79 11.45 -23.29
N LEU A 53 -0.68 10.50 -24.21
CA LEU A 53 0.62 10.08 -24.73
C LEU A 53 1.37 11.18 -25.50
N ASP A 54 0.83 12.40 -25.64
CA ASP A 54 1.64 13.56 -26.01
C ASP A 54 2.54 14.03 -24.84
N GLN A 55 2.55 13.28 -23.73
CA GLN A 55 3.72 13.12 -22.86
C GLN A 55 4.97 13.03 -23.73
N THR A 56 5.78 14.10 -23.70
CA THR A 56 7.02 14.19 -24.47
C THR A 56 7.82 12.89 -24.31
N GLU A 57 8.54 12.46 -25.35
CA GLU A 57 9.44 11.28 -25.27
C GLU A 57 10.31 11.30 -23.99
N TYR A 58 10.63 12.49 -23.51
CA TYR A 58 11.27 12.74 -22.23
C TYR A 58 10.52 12.17 -21.01
N ASN A 59 9.21 12.41 -20.86
CA ASN A 59 8.44 11.89 -19.74
C ASN A 59 8.38 10.36 -19.77
N LEU A 60 8.13 9.77 -20.94
CA LEU A 60 8.14 8.31 -21.08
C LEU A 60 9.49 7.71 -20.71
N LEU A 61 10.61 8.36 -21.08
CA LEU A 61 11.95 7.93 -20.68
C LEU A 61 12.22 8.05 -19.18
N ARG A 62 11.62 9.05 -18.53
CA ARG A 62 11.72 9.27 -17.09
C ARG A 62 10.92 8.24 -16.30
N ASP A 63 9.69 7.97 -16.73
CA ASP A 63 8.67 7.25 -15.95
C ASP A 63 8.57 5.76 -16.31
N CYS A 64 9.00 5.35 -17.51
CA CYS A 64 9.17 3.93 -17.83
C CYS A 64 10.52 3.46 -17.30
N HIS A 65 10.54 2.28 -16.69
CA HIS A 65 11.73 1.56 -16.26
C HIS A 65 11.80 0.23 -16.99
N VAL A 66 12.96 -0.09 -17.56
CA VAL A 66 13.17 -1.27 -18.41
C VAL A 66 14.10 -2.24 -17.69
N ILE A 67 13.51 -3.31 -17.16
CA ILE A 67 14.18 -4.30 -16.30
C ILE A 67 13.70 -5.71 -16.66
N ASP A 68 14.52 -6.72 -16.43
CA ASP A 68 14.11 -8.13 -16.54
C ASP A 68 13.52 -8.53 -15.17
N MET A 69 12.19 -8.59 -15.05
CA MET A 69 11.52 -8.72 -13.75
C MET A 69 11.44 -10.15 -13.26
N ASP A 70 11.38 -11.14 -14.15
CA ASP A 70 11.27 -12.55 -13.76
C ASP A 70 12.54 -13.36 -14.09
N ASN A 71 13.62 -12.69 -14.49
CA ASN A 71 14.92 -13.26 -14.81
C ASN A 71 14.79 -14.36 -15.88
N ASP A 72 13.98 -14.11 -16.90
CA ASP A 72 13.83 -14.96 -18.09
C ASP A 72 14.76 -14.54 -19.24
N GLY A 73 15.43 -13.39 -19.09
CA GLY A 73 16.38 -12.83 -20.05
C GLY A 73 15.76 -11.84 -21.05
N ASP A 74 14.44 -11.66 -21.04
CA ASP A 74 13.74 -10.61 -21.77
C ASP A 74 13.50 -9.38 -20.86
N PHE A 75 13.51 -8.20 -21.46
CA PHE A 75 13.18 -6.97 -20.72
C PHE A 75 11.68 -6.77 -20.67
N ASP A 76 11.23 -6.22 -19.54
CA ASP A 76 9.88 -5.80 -19.23
C ASP A 76 9.79 -4.27 -19.05
N ILE A 77 8.59 -3.75 -18.78
CA ILE A 77 8.38 -2.34 -18.46
C ILE A 77 7.63 -2.18 -17.15
N ILE A 78 8.15 -1.33 -16.27
CA ILE A 78 7.39 -0.72 -15.18
C ILE A 78 7.23 0.76 -15.49
N TYR A 79 6.01 1.21 -15.65
CA TYR A 79 5.70 2.64 -15.71
C TYR A 79 5.23 3.11 -14.33
N ASN A 80 5.81 4.20 -13.83
CA ASN A 80 5.43 4.84 -12.57
C ASN A 80 5.42 6.36 -12.78
N GLY A 81 4.25 6.91 -13.07
CA GLY A 81 4.10 8.33 -13.41
C GLY A 81 2.68 8.69 -13.81
N SER A 82 2.48 9.92 -14.27
CA SER A 82 1.13 10.45 -14.53
C SER A 82 0.43 9.82 -15.72
N ASP A 83 -0.84 9.42 -15.57
CA ASP A 83 -1.68 8.94 -16.69
C ASP A 83 -2.08 10.05 -17.70
N GLY A 84 -1.83 11.31 -17.35
CA GLY A 84 -2.22 12.51 -18.10
C GLY A 84 -3.55 13.13 -17.69
N VAL A 85 -4.27 12.56 -16.70
CA VAL A 85 -5.57 13.07 -16.23
C VAL A 85 -5.64 13.18 -14.71
N GLU A 86 -5.62 12.07 -13.99
CA GLU A 86 -6.04 11.99 -12.58
C GLU A 86 -5.01 11.31 -11.67
N GLY A 87 -3.76 11.78 -11.77
CA GLY A 87 -2.68 11.43 -10.84
C GLY A 87 -1.66 10.48 -11.45
N ASP A 88 -0.87 9.86 -10.57
CA ASP A 88 0.12 8.86 -10.95
C ASP A 88 -0.53 7.47 -11.02
N ILE A 89 -0.05 6.66 -11.95
CA ILE A 89 -0.37 5.25 -12.07
C ILE A 89 0.92 4.43 -12.09
N VAL A 90 0.76 3.18 -11.66
CA VAL A 90 1.74 2.11 -11.81
C VAL A 90 1.20 1.12 -12.83
N LEU A 91 1.95 0.89 -13.90
CA LEU A 91 1.63 -0.10 -14.91
C LEU A 91 2.82 -1.05 -15.08
N VAL A 92 2.59 -2.34 -14.88
CA VAL A 92 3.61 -3.39 -15.04
C VAL A 92 3.27 -4.21 -16.27
N LEU A 93 4.17 -4.18 -17.25
CA LEU A 93 4.05 -4.88 -18.52
C LEU A 93 5.13 -5.95 -18.63
N ARG A 94 4.75 -7.23 -18.66
CA ARG A 94 5.67 -8.33 -18.96
C ARG A 94 5.75 -8.54 -20.47
N ARG A 95 6.94 -8.72 -21.00
CA ARG A 95 7.11 -9.09 -22.40
C ARG A 95 7.02 -10.61 -22.55
N ASP A 96 6.20 -11.09 -23.48
CA ASP A 96 6.21 -12.48 -23.93
C ASP A 96 6.51 -12.50 -25.43
N SER A 97 7.74 -12.93 -25.77
CA SER A 97 8.26 -13.06 -27.14
C SER A 97 8.25 -11.73 -27.92
N SER A 98 7.07 -11.26 -28.35
CA SER A 98 6.87 -10.02 -29.10
C SER A 98 5.70 -9.16 -28.62
N GLN A 99 4.97 -9.60 -27.60
CA GLN A 99 3.81 -8.88 -27.08
C GLN A 99 4.02 -8.49 -25.61
N PHE A 100 3.28 -7.48 -25.17
CA PHE A 100 3.26 -7.05 -23.77
C PHE A 100 1.95 -7.48 -23.12
N GLU A 101 2.06 -8.28 -22.06
CA GLU A 101 0.99 -8.61 -21.13
C GLU A 101 0.96 -7.59 -20.00
N VAL A 102 -0.23 -7.15 -19.58
CA VAL A 102 -0.36 -6.26 -18.42
C VAL A 102 -0.52 -7.13 -17.19
N LEU A 103 0.44 -7.07 -16.28
CA LEU A 103 0.38 -7.79 -15.01
C LEU A 103 -0.25 -6.97 -13.89
N LEU A 104 -0.10 -5.65 -13.94
CA LEU A 104 -0.64 -4.71 -12.96
C LEU A 104 -0.96 -3.39 -13.63
N HIS A 105 -2.09 -2.80 -13.25
CA HIS A 105 -2.46 -1.43 -13.60
C HIS A 105 -3.18 -0.83 -12.40
N GLU A 106 -2.52 0.08 -11.69
CA GLU A 106 -3.06 0.65 -10.46
C GLU A 106 -2.78 2.14 -10.32
N ILE A 107 -3.69 2.83 -9.65
CA ILE A 107 -3.50 4.24 -9.29
C ILE A 107 -2.56 4.32 -8.08
N GLY A 108 -1.64 5.28 -8.13
CA GLY A 108 -0.71 5.58 -7.05
C GLY A 108 0.74 5.60 -7.51
N THR A 109 1.63 5.55 -6.53
CA THR A 109 3.08 5.60 -6.74
C THR A 109 3.73 4.42 -6.04
N ILE A 110 4.74 3.82 -6.69
CA ILE A 110 5.57 2.78 -6.04
C ILE A 110 6.33 3.39 -4.86
N THR A 111 6.13 2.82 -3.67
CA THR A 111 6.82 3.22 -2.43
C THR A 111 7.88 2.22 -1.99
N GLU A 112 7.72 0.95 -2.35
CA GLU A 112 8.69 -0.11 -2.10
C GLU A 112 8.78 -1.03 -3.31
N PHE A 113 10.00 -1.49 -3.59
CA PHE A 113 10.28 -2.37 -4.72
C PHE A 113 11.39 -3.34 -4.32
N PHE A 114 11.07 -4.62 -4.24
CA PHE A 114 11.99 -5.63 -3.72
C PHE A 114 12.31 -6.68 -4.77
N MET A 115 13.60 -6.76 -5.09
CA MET A 115 14.18 -7.77 -5.97
C MET A 115 15.00 -8.77 -5.16
N TYR A 116 14.81 -10.06 -5.39
CA TYR A 116 15.64 -11.14 -4.85
C TYR A 116 16.17 -12.00 -5.99
N GLU A 117 17.46 -12.33 -5.98
CA GLU A 117 18.10 -13.12 -7.05
C GLU A 117 17.77 -12.62 -8.48
N LYS A 118 17.69 -11.28 -8.65
CA LYS A 118 17.32 -10.58 -9.90
C LYS A 118 15.88 -10.78 -10.36
N LYS A 119 14.99 -11.27 -9.51
CA LYS A 119 13.56 -11.35 -9.76
C LYS A 119 12.80 -10.40 -8.87
N LEU A 120 11.73 -9.81 -9.38
CA LEU A 120 10.77 -9.04 -8.60
C LEU A 120 10.02 -10.01 -7.70
N GLU A 121 10.04 -9.76 -6.39
CA GLU A 121 9.35 -10.56 -5.38
C GLU A 121 8.12 -9.82 -4.85
N SER A 122 8.24 -8.51 -4.63
CA SER A 122 7.16 -7.69 -4.10
C SER A 122 7.30 -6.22 -4.48
N LEU A 123 6.18 -5.52 -4.51
CA LEU A 123 6.12 -4.07 -4.61
C LEU A 123 4.98 -3.52 -3.76
N SER A 124 5.14 -2.29 -3.29
CA SER A 124 4.11 -1.56 -2.54
C SER A 124 3.72 -0.30 -3.31
N ILE A 125 2.42 -0.02 -3.38
CA ILE A 125 1.85 1.14 -4.06
C ILE A 125 1.06 1.96 -3.04
N LEU A 126 1.41 3.24 -2.93
CA LEU A 126 0.62 4.20 -2.19
C LEU A 126 -0.35 4.89 -3.14
N ASN A 127 -1.63 4.56 -3.00
CA ASN A 127 -2.72 5.23 -3.69
C ASN A 127 -3.30 6.32 -2.77
N VAL A 128 -2.80 7.54 -2.98
CA VAL A 128 -3.39 8.75 -2.41
C VAL A 128 -4.56 9.12 -3.30
N THR A 129 -5.78 8.80 -2.85
CA THR A 129 -6.97 8.95 -3.68
C THR A 129 -7.20 10.40 -4.10
N CYS A 130 -7.62 10.61 -5.35
CA CYS A 130 -7.89 11.93 -5.92
C CYS A 130 -9.33 12.42 -5.62
N CYS A 131 -9.64 13.64 -6.09
CA CYS A 131 -11.01 14.15 -6.25
C CYS A 131 -11.90 14.16 -4.99
N GLY A 132 -11.31 14.49 -3.84
CA GLY A 132 -12.05 14.69 -2.57
C GLY A 132 -12.26 13.43 -1.76
N ALA A 133 -11.75 12.28 -2.22
CA ALA A 133 -11.71 11.09 -1.39
C ALA A 133 -10.84 11.33 -0.14
N ILE A 134 -11.32 10.84 1.00
CA ILE A 134 -10.77 11.15 2.33
C ILE A 134 -9.82 10.07 2.87
N HIS A 135 -9.47 9.10 2.04
CA HIS A 135 -8.71 7.93 2.46
C HIS A 135 -7.42 7.79 1.67
N THR A 136 -6.60 6.86 2.09
CA THR A 136 -5.39 6.46 1.39
C THR A 136 -5.31 4.94 1.46
N LEU A 137 -4.88 4.33 0.37
CA LEU A 137 -4.62 2.89 0.30
C LEU A 137 -3.13 2.66 0.18
N ASP A 138 -2.60 1.82 1.05
CA ASP A 138 -1.26 1.26 0.94
C ASP A 138 -1.41 -0.21 0.52
N LEU A 139 -1.07 -0.50 -0.72
CA LEU A 139 -1.34 -1.76 -1.42
C LEU A 139 -0.03 -2.53 -1.59
N HIS A 140 0.02 -3.73 -1.03
CA HIS A 140 1.19 -4.60 -1.04
C HIS A 140 0.95 -5.76 -1.98
N TYR A 141 1.82 -5.94 -2.97
CA TYR A 141 1.71 -6.99 -3.98
C TYR A 141 2.87 -7.98 -3.88
N LEU A 142 2.59 -9.25 -4.18
CA LEU A 142 3.56 -10.31 -4.34
C LEU A 142 3.57 -10.80 -5.79
N THR A 143 4.74 -11.21 -6.26
CA THR A 143 4.86 -11.95 -7.51
C THR A 143 4.72 -13.45 -7.26
N LEU A 144 4.06 -14.15 -8.18
CA LEU A 144 3.76 -15.58 -8.04
C LEU A 144 4.03 -16.33 -9.35
N GLY A 145 4.72 -17.46 -9.23
CA GLY A 145 4.80 -18.49 -10.26
C GLY A 145 5.68 -18.17 -11.48
N SER A 146 5.58 -19.04 -12.49
CA SER A 146 6.16 -18.90 -13.82
C SER A 146 5.13 -19.45 -14.82
N PRO A 147 4.56 -18.64 -15.74
CA PRO A 147 4.87 -17.23 -15.96
C PRO A 147 4.50 -16.34 -14.76
N MET A 148 5.25 -15.25 -14.57
CA MET A 148 5.06 -14.32 -13.45
C MET A 148 3.65 -13.72 -13.47
N ARG A 149 3.03 -13.69 -12.29
CA ARG A 149 1.78 -12.97 -12.00
C ARG A 149 1.99 -12.04 -10.82
N ILE A 150 1.21 -10.97 -10.74
CA ILE A 150 1.20 -10.05 -9.59
C ILE A 150 -0.15 -10.19 -8.90
N GLN A 151 -0.13 -10.37 -7.58
CA GLN A 151 -1.33 -10.50 -6.77
C GLN A 151 -1.23 -9.61 -5.55
N ILE A 152 -2.35 -9.00 -5.16
CA ILE A 152 -2.43 -8.28 -3.89
C ILE A 152 -2.25 -9.26 -2.71
N ASP A 153 -1.31 -8.95 -1.83
CA ASP A 153 -1.08 -9.66 -0.57
C ASP A 153 -1.87 -9.00 0.55
N LYS A 154 -1.72 -7.67 0.70
CA LYS A 154 -2.36 -6.88 1.76
C LYS A 154 -2.78 -5.52 1.24
N ALA A 155 -3.89 -5.01 1.77
CA ALA A 155 -4.31 -3.63 1.58
C ALA A 155 -4.52 -2.98 2.94
N TYR A 156 -3.96 -1.79 3.15
CA TYR A 156 -4.22 -0.98 4.33
C TYR A 156 -4.99 0.26 3.92
N ILE A 157 -6.13 0.51 4.58
CA ILE A 157 -6.94 1.70 4.38
C ILE A 157 -6.92 2.56 5.63
N TYR A 158 -6.64 3.85 5.46
CA TYR A 158 -6.66 4.83 6.55
C TYR A 158 -7.15 6.17 6.05
N TYR A 159 -7.54 7.02 7.00
CA TYR A 159 -7.94 8.40 6.70
C TYR A 159 -6.70 9.22 6.32
N GLN A 160 -6.78 10.09 5.31
CA GLN A 160 -5.61 10.81 4.77
C GLN A 160 -4.83 11.62 5.84
N SER A 161 -5.51 12.13 6.87
CA SER A 161 -4.89 12.88 7.97
C SER A 161 -4.53 12.01 9.17
N THR A 162 -4.39 10.70 8.98
CA THR A 162 -4.02 9.78 10.06
C THR A 162 -2.63 10.12 10.59
N GLU A 163 -2.54 10.33 11.90
CA GLU A 163 -1.27 10.47 12.59
C GLU A 163 -0.63 9.08 12.72
N PHE A 164 0.56 8.91 12.17
CA PHE A 164 1.28 7.64 12.26
C PHE A 164 2.12 7.56 13.54
N PRO A 165 2.32 6.36 14.13
CA PRO A 165 3.24 6.18 15.25
C PRO A 165 4.64 6.66 14.89
N SER A 166 5.30 7.38 15.81
CA SER A 166 6.72 7.73 15.63
C SER A 166 7.61 6.49 15.78
N ASN A 167 8.80 6.51 15.17
CA ASN A 167 9.73 5.37 15.14
C ASN A 167 10.07 4.79 16.53
N ASN A 168 10.07 5.63 17.57
CA ASN A 168 10.36 5.22 18.96
C ASN A 168 9.13 4.64 19.69
N SER A 169 7.98 4.61 19.03
CA SER A 169 6.68 4.26 19.60
C SER A 169 6.15 2.91 19.11
N GLN A 170 7.05 2.07 18.59
CA GLN A 170 6.70 0.71 18.16
C GLN A 170 6.25 -0.12 19.37
N ALA A 171 5.10 -0.75 19.21
CA ALA A 171 4.61 -1.75 20.14
C ALA A 171 4.96 -3.15 19.64
N ALA A 172 4.97 -4.14 20.53
CA ALA A 172 5.13 -5.53 20.11
C ALA A 172 3.96 -5.93 19.20
N TYR A 173 4.28 -6.43 18.00
CA TYR A 173 3.29 -6.93 17.06
C TYR A 173 2.52 -8.08 17.69
N ARG A 174 1.26 -7.83 18.07
CA ARG A 174 0.42 -8.77 18.80
C ARG A 174 -1.04 -8.56 18.46
N GLU A 175 -1.77 -9.67 18.36
CA GLU A 175 -3.21 -9.66 18.10
C GLU A 175 -3.99 -9.32 19.37
N TYR A 176 -4.98 -8.46 19.21
CA TYR A 176 -5.92 -8.03 20.24
C TYR A 176 -7.36 -8.14 19.73
N ARG A 177 -8.30 -8.25 20.67
CA ARG A 177 -9.74 -8.20 20.41
C ARG A 177 -10.41 -7.04 21.16
N VAL A 178 -11.46 -6.50 20.55
CA VAL A 178 -12.35 -5.49 21.17
C VAL A 178 -13.16 -6.13 22.30
N THR A 179 -13.14 -5.53 23.49
CA THR A 179 -13.88 -6.04 24.67
C THR A 179 -15.21 -5.32 24.91
N SER A 180 -15.34 -4.07 24.50
CA SER A 180 -16.58 -3.29 24.61
C SER A 180 -17.59 -3.67 23.51
N PRO A 181 -18.90 -3.40 23.69
CA PRO A 181 -19.91 -3.65 22.66
C PRO A 181 -19.58 -2.99 21.31
N GLU A 182 -19.08 -1.75 21.37
CA GLU A 182 -18.53 -1.01 20.25
C GLU A 182 -17.22 -0.33 20.67
N LEU A 183 -16.29 -0.15 19.73
CA LEU A 183 -15.07 0.62 19.94
C LEU A 183 -14.73 1.45 18.70
N ASN A 184 -14.54 2.75 18.91
CA ASN A 184 -14.19 3.69 17.85
C ASN A 184 -12.69 3.64 17.54
N MET A 185 -12.38 3.56 16.26
CA MET A 185 -11.09 3.84 15.67
C MET A 185 -11.04 5.30 15.23
N ARG A 186 -9.89 5.94 15.43
CA ARG A 186 -9.66 7.37 15.21
C ARG A 186 -8.45 7.61 14.33
N TYR A 187 -8.40 8.73 13.61
CA TYR A 187 -7.22 9.06 12.81
C TYR A 187 -6.07 9.63 13.65
N SER A 188 -6.33 10.12 14.88
CA SER A 188 -5.32 10.59 15.84
C SER A 188 -5.54 9.97 17.22
N PRO A 189 -4.50 9.84 18.06
CA PRO A 189 -4.65 9.37 19.43
C PRO A 189 -5.39 10.42 20.27
N GLY A 190 -6.23 9.96 21.18
CA GLY A 190 -7.05 10.84 22.02
C GLY A 190 -8.47 11.04 21.48
N ILE A 191 -9.35 11.56 22.35
CA ILE A 191 -10.71 11.93 21.97
C ILE A 191 -10.69 13.40 21.54
N ASP A 192 -11.02 13.65 20.28
CA ASP A 192 -11.30 14.98 19.76
C ASP A 192 -12.79 15.08 19.43
N THR A 193 -13.44 16.14 19.94
CA THR A 193 -14.86 16.47 19.67
C THR A 193 -15.03 17.82 18.96
N THR A 194 -13.93 18.37 18.43
CA THR A 194 -13.87 19.71 17.86
C THR A 194 -13.58 19.70 16.36
N THR A 195 -12.79 18.73 15.90
CA THR A 195 -12.48 18.57 14.48
C THR A 195 -13.65 17.94 13.73
N THR A 196 -13.99 18.51 12.58
CA THR A 196 -14.96 17.92 11.66
C THR A 196 -14.24 17.00 10.69
N VAL A 197 -14.66 15.74 10.59
CA VAL A 197 -14.31 14.91 9.42
C VAL A 197 -15.08 15.48 8.24
N VAL A 198 -14.37 16.22 7.39
CA VAL A 198 -14.93 16.77 6.15
C VAL A 198 -15.42 15.57 5.33
N ASP A 199 -16.69 15.57 4.96
CA ASP A 199 -17.37 14.65 4.03
C ASP A 199 -18.12 13.43 4.59
N ALA A 200 -18.26 13.29 5.93
CA ALA A 200 -19.39 12.52 6.45
C ALA A 200 -20.65 13.37 6.27
N GLN A 201 -21.64 12.89 5.51
CA GLN A 201 -22.95 13.56 5.38
C GLN A 201 -23.60 13.84 6.75
N ASP A 202 -23.15 13.13 7.78
CA ASP A 202 -23.38 13.39 9.20
C ASP A 202 -22.07 13.84 9.87
N ALA A 203 -21.67 15.09 9.63
CA ALA A 203 -20.45 15.69 10.15
C ALA A 203 -20.50 15.84 11.68
N GLU A 204 -20.39 14.72 12.41
CA GLU A 204 -20.09 14.75 13.82
C GLU A 204 -18.68 15.34 13.97
N LYS A 205 -18.54 16.38 14.80
CA LYS A 205 -17.24 16.94 15.16
C LYS A 205 -16.51 15.91 16.00
N THR A 206 -15.83 14.96 15.36
CA THR A 206 -15.02 13.96 16.02
C THR A 206 -13.81 13.58 15.17
N ASN A 207 -12.82 12.91 15.75
CA ASN A 207 -11.77 12.22 14.99
C ASN A 207 -12.05 10.73 14.72
N VAL A 208 -13.30 10.28 14.83
CA VAL A 208 -13.70 8.88 14.59
C VAL A 208 -13.77 8.60 13.09
N ILE A 209 -13.13 7.51 12.66
CA ILE A 209 -13.12 7.07 11.25
C ILE A 209 -13.83 5.74 11.04
N ALA A 210 -13.88 4.90 12.07
CA ALA A 210 -14.58 3.62 12.03
C ALA A 210 -15.02 3.20 13.44
N THR A 211 -16.03 2.32 13.52
CA THR A 211 -16.52 1.72 14.77
C THR A 211 -16.55 0.21 14.61
N PHE A 212 -15.92 -0.52 15.52
CA PHE A 212 -15.81 -1.98 15.49
C PHE A 212 -16.68 -2.62 16.57
N PRO A 213 -17.36 -3.74 16.26
CA PRO A 213 -18.13 -4.47 17.26
C PRO A 213 -17.23 -5.23 18.23
N GLN A 214 -17.81 -5.67 19.35
CA GLN A 214 -17.16 -6.59 20.28
C GLN A 214 -16.60 -7.82 19.57
N ASN A 215 -15.45 -8.31 20.02
CA ASN A 215 -14.69 -9.44 19.46
C ASN A 215 -14.07 -9.19 18.08
N ALA A 216 -14.24 -8.01 17.47
CA ALA A 216 -13.43 -7.63 16.32
C ALA A 216 -11.94 -7.70 16.67
N ARG A 217 -11.12 -8.17 15.73
CA ARG A 217 -9.69 -8.44 15.95
C ARG A 217 -8.80 -7.61 15.05
N GLY A 218 -7.61 -7.34 15.55
CA GLY A 218 -6.56 -6.66 14.82
C GLY A 218 -5.21 -6.75 15.52
N TRP A 219 -4.20 -6.18 14.90
CA TRP A 219 -2.82 -6.20 15.39
C TRP A 219 -2.40 -4.81 15.81
N ILE A 220 -1.74 -4.72 16.97
CA ILE A 220 -1.08 -3.48 17.38
C ILE A 220 0.23 -3.34 16.59
N ILE A 221 0.44 -2.18 15.98
CA ILE A 221 1.72 -1.83 15.34
C ILE A 221 2.38 -0.58 15.94
N GLY A 222 1.68 0.16 16.80
CA GLY A 222 2.22 1.34 17.47
C GLY A 222 1.47 1.71 18.74
N LYS A 223 2.06 2.60 19.53
CA LYS A 223 1.50 3.09 20.80
C LYS A 223 1.65 4.60 20.91
N ALA A 224 0.69 5.27 21.52
CA ALA A 224 0.81 6.66 21.94
C ALA A 224 0.21 6.84 23.33
N ILE A 225 0.59 7.94 23.99
CA ILE A 225 -0.03 8.40 25.23
C ILE A 225 -0.56 9.80 24.93
N ASP A 226 -1.85 10.03 25.16
CA ASP A 226 -2.45 11.34 24.92
C ASP A 226 -2.15 12.32 26.06
N GLN A 227 -2.63 13.57 25.92
CA GLN A 227 -2.44 14.63 26.91
C GLN A 227 -3.02 14.32 28.31
N ASN A 228 -3.95 13.37 28.41
CA ASN A 228 -4.57 12.96 29.68
C ASN A 228 -3.86 11.75 30.31
N GLY A 229 -2.83 11.21 29.64
CA GLY A 229 -2.13 10.01 30.08
C GLY A 229 -2.78 8.70 29.64
N ASP A 230 -3.84 8.74 28.82
CA ASP A 230 -4.48 7.53 28.31
C ASP A 230 -3.61 6.87 27.24
N VAL A 231 -3.55 5.54 27.27
CA VAL A 231 -2.80 4.75 26.28
C VAL A 231 -3.67 4.45 25.06
N TRP A 232 -3.12 4.70 23.89
CA TRP A 232 -3.72 4.42 22.59
C TRP A 232 -2.83 3.48 21.79
N TYR A 233 -3.46 2.55 21.07
CA TYR A 233 -2.78 1.64 20.15
C TYR A 233 -3.15 1.98 18.72
N TYR A 234 -2.14 2.06 17.86
CA TYR A 234 -2.36 2.09 16.42
C TYR A 234 -2.56 0.65 15.97
N MET A 235 -3.74 0.39 15.42
CA MET A 235 -4.25 -0.94 15.11
C MET A 235 -4.38 -1.14 13.61
N GLN A 236 -4.08 -2.35 13.15
CA GLN A 236 -4.49 -2.88 11.84
C GLN A 236 -5.66 -3.85 12.07
N MET A 237 -6.89 -3.43 11.78
CA MET A 237 -8.10 -4.21 12.02
C MET A 237 -8.52 -4.98 10.76
N ARG A 238 -8.64 -6.32 10.86
CA ARG A 238 -9.06 -7.19 9.74
C ARG A 238 -10.56 -7.42 9.67
N ALA A 239 -11.32 -6.91 10.63
CA ALA A 239 -12.77 -6.98 10.61
C ALA A 239 -13.36 -5.84 9.75
N TYR A 240 -14.53 -6.05 9.16
CA TYR A 240 -15.31 -4.94 8.65
C TYR A 240 -15.89 -4.14 9.83
N PRO A 241 -15.76 -2.81 9.82
CA PRO A 241 -16.37 -1.97 10.84
C PRO A 241 -17.89 -1.99 10.73
N ALA A 242 -18.58 -1.84 11.86
CA ALA A 242 -20.04 -1.69 11.90
C ALA A 242 -20.48 -0.33 11.31
N ARG A 243 -19.63 0.69 11.42
CA ARG A 243 -19.80 2.04 10.86
C ARG A 243 -18.44 2.57 10.43
N THR A 244 -18.35 3.24 9.29
CA THR A 244 -17.10 3.82 8.79
C THR A 244 -17.37 4.97 7.83
N VAL A 245 -16.48 5.97 7.83
CA VAL A 245 -16.43 7.01 6.79
C VAL A 245 -15.56 6.59 5.60
N LEU A 246 -14.71 5.59 5.80
CA LEU A 246 -13.86 4.99 4.76
C LEU A 246 -14.71 4.03 3.91
N PRO A 247 -14.43 3.91 2.60
CA PRO A 247 -15.18 3.01 1.73
C PRO A 247 -15.05 1.54 2.14
N TYR A 248 -16.03 0.75 1.71
CA TYR A 248 -15.93 -0.70 1.69
C TYR A 248 -15.26 -1.12 0.39
N LEU A 249 -14.12 -1.81 0.51
CA LEU A 249 -13.36 -2.33 -0.61
C LEU A 249 -13.34 -3.86 -0.54
N ASP A 250 -13.35 -4.49 -1.72
CA ASP A 250 -13.39 -5.95 -1.88
C ASP A 250 -11.98 -6.50 -2.05
N TYR A 251 -11.17 -6.42 -0.99
CA TYR A 251 -9.86 -7.06 -0.91
C TYR A 251 -9.88 -8.11 0.21
N ASP A 252 -9.47 -9.34 -0.10
CA ASP A 252 -9.46 -10.48 0.84
C ASP A 252 -8.66 -10.20 2.13
N ASN A 253 -7.62 -9.36 2.03
CA ASN A 253 -6.75 -8.96 3.12
C ASN A 253 -6.74 -7.44 3.32
N LEU A 254 -7.93 -6.83 3.37
CA LEU A 254 -8.09 -5.43 3.75
C LEU A 254 -7.94 -5.23 5.27
N PHE A 255 -7.17 -4.22 5.66
CA PHE A 255 -6.99 -3.79 7.04
C PHE A 255 -7.37 -2.32 7.18
N TYR A 256 -8.29 -2.03 8.10
CA TYR A 256 -8.57 -0.67 8.52
C TYR A 256 -7.55 -0.23 9.58
N CYS A 257 -6.93 0.92 9.37
CA CYS A 257 -5.82 1.40 10.20
C CYS A 257 -6.17 2.69 10.94
N GLY A 258 -5.79 2.76 12.22
CA GLY A 258 -5.99 3.95 13.06
C GLY A 258 -5.81 3.68 14.55
N TRP A 259 -6.08 4.69 15.37
CA TRP A 259 -5.89 4.67 16.81
C TRP A 259 -7.13 4.17 17.56
N MET A 260 -6.92 3.26 18.51
CA MET A 260 -7.96 2.70 19.38
C MET A 260 -7.50 2.75 20.84
N SER A 261 -8.44 3.02 21.75
CA SER A 261 -8.12 3.14 23.18
C SER A 261 -7.75 1.78 23.77
N ALA A 262 -6.57 1.69 24.40
CA ALA A 262 -6.03 0.44 24.93
C ALA A 262 -6.92 -0.19 26.03
N LYS A 263 -7.71 0.63 26.75
CA LYS A 263 -8.59 0.18 27.85
C LYS A 263 -9.70 -0.79 27.40
N HIS A 264 -10.01 -0.80 26.10
CA HIS A 264 -11.07 -1.61 25.51
C HIS A 264 -10.54 -2.72 24.60
N LEU A 265 -9.26 -3.06 24.77
CA LEU A 265 -8.57 -4.07 24.00
C LEU A 265 -7.97 -5.13 24.94
N GLN A 266 -8.14 -6.41 24.59
CA GLN A 266 -7.54 -7.53 25.31
C GLN A 266 -6.65 -8.33 24.35
N PRO A 267 -5.45 -8.78 24.78
CA PRO A 267 -4.65 -9.66 23.96
C PRO A 267 -5.40 -10.96 23.64
N VAL A 268 -5.25 -11.45 22.41
CA VAL A 268 -5.69 -12.81 22.09
C VAL A 268 -4.62 -13.77 22.62
N GLU A 269 -5.03 -14.71 23.48
CA GLU A 269 -4.13 -15.78 23.93
C GLU A 269 -3.94 -16.77 22.78
N PRO A 270 -2.71 -17.27 22.57
CA PRO A 270 -2.41 -18.26 21.54
C PRO A 270 -3.11 -19.61 21.77
#